data_AF-G9QJX8-F1
#
_entry.id   AF-G9QJX8-F1
#
_cell.length_a   1.000
_cell.length_b   1.000
_cell.length_c   1.000
_cell.angle_alpha   90.00
_cell.angle_beta   90.00
_cell.angle_gamma   90.00
#
_symmetry.space_group_name_H-M   'P 1'
#
loop_
_entity.id
_entity.type
_entity.pdbx_description
1 polymer ?
#
loop_
_entity_poly.entity_id
_entity_poly.type
_entity_poly.pdbx_seq_one_letter_code
_entity_poly.pdbx_strand_id
1 'polypeptide(L)' 'MPQNIGSIRVLEKAGFHKEGLSKQNVKINGKWEDHLHFAIVNPNDTE' A
#
# COMPACT_ATOMS: atom_id res chain seq x y z
N MET A 1 5.83 -7.29 -2.94
CA MET A 1 5.95 -5.80 -3.00
C MET A 1 6.11 -5.02 -1.67
N PRO A 2 6.44 -5.59 -0.48
CA PRO A 2 6.81 -4.77 0.68
C PRO A 2 8.21 -4.15 0.60
N GLN A 3 8.95 -4.42 -0.50
CA GLN A 3 10.35 -4.04 -0.66
C GLN A 3 10.58 -2.69 -1.36
N ASN A 4 9.53 -2.07 -1.93
CA ASN A 4 9.68 -0.78 -2.62
C ASN A 4 9.68 0.39 -1.61
N ILE A 5 10.76 0.49 -0.83
CA ILE A 5 10.93 1.49 0.24
C ILE A 5 10.80 2.92 -0.30
N GLY A 6 11.26 3.19 -1.52
CA GLY A 6 11.15 4.51 -2.15
C GLY A 6 9.69 4.93 -2.35
N SER A 7 8.89 4.06 -2.96
CA SER A 7 7.45 4.31 -3.15
C SER A 7 6.70 4.43 -1.83
N ILE A 8 7.04 3.58 -0.84
CA ILE A 8 6.42 3.63 0.50
C ILE A 8 6.66 5.01 1.14
N ARG A 9 7.90 5.51 1.13
CA ARG A 9 8.22 6.84 1.67
C ARG A 9 7.49 7.98 0.97
N VAL A 10 7.27 7.87 -0.35
CA VAL A 10 6.49 8.86 -1.10
C VAL A 10 5.04 8.87 -0.63
N LEU A 11 4.42 7.69 -0.49
CA LEU A 11 3.05 7.56 0.00
C LEU A 11 2.91 8.11 1.43
N GLU A 12 3.80 7.71 2.34
CA GLU A 12 3.82 8.21 3.72
C GLU A 12 3.95 9.74 3.77
N LYS A 13 4.84 10.33 2.97
CA LYS A 13 5.00 11.79 2.88
C LYS A 13 3.80 12.50 2.27
N ALA A 14 3.07 11.83 1.38
CA ALA A 14 1.85 12.35 0.78
C ALA A 14 0.63 12.22 1.69
N GLY A 15 0.79 11.68 2.92
CA GLY A 15 -0.27 11.54 3.91
C GLY A 15 -1.02 10.21 3.86
N PHE A 16 -0.62 9.29 2.98
CA PHE A 16 -1.16 7.93 2.99
C PHE A 16 -0.68 7.17 4.23
N HIS A 17 -1.55 6.32 4.76
CA HIS A 17 -1.23 5.41 5.85
C HIS A 17 -1.41 3.96 5.41
N LYS A 18 -0.65 3.06 6.04
CA LYS A 18 -0.68 1.63 5.74
C LYS A 18 -1.89 0.98 6.40
N GLU A 19 -2.78 0.44 5.58
CA GLU A 19 -4.04 -0.17 6.02
C GLU A 19 -4.00 -1.70 6.01
N GLY A 20 -3.09 -2.31 5.23
CA GLY A 20 -3.08 -3.77 5.17
C GLY A 20 -1.97 -4.39 4.33
N LEU A 21 -1.95 -5.73 4.36
CA LEU A 21 -1.06 -6.56 3.56
C LEU A 21 -1.86 -7.75 3.01
N SER A 22 -1.96 -7.85 1.70
CA SER A 22 -2.48 -9.04 1.04
C SER A 22 -1.32 -9.94 0.63
N LYS A 23 -1.24 -11.12 1.27
CA LYS A 23 -0.17 -12.09 0.99
C LYS A 23 -0.42 -12.79 -0.35
N GLN A 24 0.63 -12.96 -1.15
CA GLN A 24 0.61 -13.67 -2.44
C GLN A 24 -0.58 -13.27 -3.33
N ASN A 25 -0.90 -11.97 -3.36
CA ASN A 25 -2.10 -11.48 -4.02
C ASN A 25 -1.91 -11.29 -5.53
N VAL A 26 -0.70 -10.93 -5.94
CA VAL A 26 -0.40 -10.60 -7.34
C VAL A 26 0.76 -11.44 -7.85
N LYS A 27 0.66 -11.91 -9.11
CA LYS A 27 1.72 -12.67 -9.77
C LYS A 27 2.48 -11.75 -10.72
N ILE A 28 3.70 -11.39 -10.38
CA ILE A 28 4.58 -10.50 -11.16
C ILE A 28 5.80 -11.30 -11.59
N ASN A 29 6.13 -11.29 -12.89
CA ASN A 29 7.27 -12.03 -13.45
C ASN A 29 7.33 -13.51 -13.00
N GLY A 30 6.16 -14.16 -12.95
CA GLY A 30 6.04 -15.57 -12.57
C GLY A 30 6.05 -15.85 -11.06
N LYS A 31 6.31 -14.86 -10.21
CA LYS A 31 6.37 -15.01 -8.74
C LYS A 31 5.14 -14.39 -8.08
N TRP A 32 4.61 -15.07 -7.07
CA TRP A 32 3.58 -14.49 -6.21
C TRP A 32 4.23 -13.51 -5.24
N GLU A 33 3.64 -12.32 -5.17
CA GLU A 33 4.15 -11.19 -4.42
C GLU A 33 3.08 -10.70 -3.44
N ASP A 34 3.52 -10.30 -2.25
CA ASP A 34 2.65 -9.65 -1.28
C ASP A 34 2.38 -8.20 -1.69
N HIS A 35 1.19 -7.69 -1.43
CA HIS A 35 0.81 -6.32 -1.78
C HIS A 35 0.46 -5.52 -0.53
N LEU A 36 1.13 -4.39 -0.31
CA LEU A 36 0.81 -3.44 0.76
C LEU A 36 -0.29 -2.49 0.31
N HIS A 37 -1.29 -2.31 1.15
CA HIS A 37 -2.37 -1.36 0.91
C HIS A 37 -2.14 -0.08 1.69
N PHE A 38 -2.33 1.04 0.99
CA PHE A 38 -2.23 2.39 1.51
C PHE A 38 -3.50 3.16 1.17
N ALA A 39 -3.99 3.98 2.11
CA ALA A 39 -5.14 4.83 1.89
C ALA A 39 -4.92 6.22 2.51
N ILE A 40 -5.71 7.20 2.07
CA ILE A 40 -5.94 8.46 2.78
C ILE A 40 -7.43 8.48 3.08
N VAL A 41 -7.78 8.64 4.35
CA VAL A 41 -9.17 8.82 4.77
C VAL A 41 -9.48 10.30 4.68
N ASN A 42 -10.56 10.65 4.00
CA ASN A 42 -11.03 12.02 3.95
C ASN A 42 -11.65 12.37 5.32
N PRO A 43 -11.11 13.33 6.09
CA PRO A 43 -11.60 13.64 7.43
C PRO A 43 -12.99 14.29 7.42
N ASN A 44 -13.45 14.79 6.27
CA ASN A 44 -14.78 15.38 6.10
C ASN A 44 -15.82 14.37 5.60
N ASP A 45 -15.41 13.12 5.39
CA ASP A 45 -16.31 12.02 5.01
C ASP A 45 -16.95 11.46 6.28
N THR A 46 -17.85 12.26 6.86
CA THR A 46 -18.75 11.82 7.92
C THR A 46 -20.06 11.38 7.26
N GLU A 47 -20.45 10.13 7.48
CA GLU A 47 -21.77 9.59 7.09
C GLU A 47 -22.94 10.50 7.49
#